data_AF-A0A524NDY5-F1
#
_entry.id   AF-A0A524NDY5-F1
#
_cell.length_a   1.000
_cell.length_b   1.000
_cell.length_c   1.000
_cell.angle_alpha   90.00
_cell.angle_beta   90.00
_cell.angle_gamma   90.00
#
_symmetry.space_group_name_H-M   'P 1'
#
loop_
_entity.id
_entity.type
_entity.pdbx_description
1 polymer ?
#
loop_
_entity_poly.entity_id
_entity_poly.type
_entity_poly.pdbx_seq_one_letter_code
_entity_poly.pdbx_strand_id
1 'polypeptide(L)'
;MKAPRHGHAHLTYCANIHPGESWAEVRENLQRFVVPVKERVCADRPFGVGLRLSGRAAAELEEPGALEELKAFLAASDLYVFTINGFPHGSFHGTRVKENVY
;
A
#
# COMPACT_ATOMS: atom_id res chain seq x y z
N MET A 1 5.79 21.64 4.23
CA MET A 1 7.22 21.29 4.31
C MET A 1 7.54 20.47 3.06
N LYS A 2 8.33 21.00 2.11
CA LYS A 2 8.68 20.24 0.89
C LYS A 2 9.92 19.40 1.18
N ALA A 3 9.84 18.08 1.01
CA ALA A 3 10.98 17.20 1.27
C ALA A 3 12.17 17.57 0.35
N PRO A 4 13.41 17.63 0.88
CA PRO A 4 14.60 17.96 0.11
C PRO A 4 14.90 16.92 -0.99
N ARG A 5 15.66 17.34 -2.00
CA ARG A 5 15.96 16.54 -3.20
C ARG A 5 17.19 15.66 -2.93
N HIS A 6 16.97 14.44 -2.47
CA HIS A 6 18.04 13.44 -2.35
C HIS A 6 18.19 12.71 -3.69
N GLY A 7 19.23 13.04 -4.46
CA GLY A 7 19.56 12.32 -5.68
C GLY A 7 19.72 10.83 -5.36
N HIS A 8 18.97 9.99 -6.08
CA HIS A 8 18.87 8.51 -5.97
C HIS A 8 17.96 7.92 -4.88
N ALA A 9 17.31 8.72 -4.02
CA ALA A 9 16.37 8.17 -3.03
C ALA A 9 14.91 8.26 -3.50
N HIS A 10 14.15 7.19 -3.28
CA HIS A 10 12.70 7.16 -3.50
C HIS A 10 11.99 7.58 -2.21
N LEU A 11 11.24 8.69 -2.24
CA LEU A 11 10.32 9.02 -1.15
C LEU A 11 9.09 8.12 -1.27
N THR A 12 8.82 7.34 -0.22
CA THR A 12 7.73 6.36 -0.23
C THR A 12 6.87 6.41 1.03
N TYR A 13 5.64 5.93 0.91
CA TYR A 13 4.77 5.64 2.05
C TYR A 13 4.66 4.13 2.25
N CYS A 14 5.00 3.66 3.45
CA CYS A 14 4.85 2.26 3.81
C CYS A 14 3.42 2.01 4.32
N ALA A 15 2.63 1.25 3.56
CA ALA A 15 1.25 0.93 3.91
C ALA A 15 1.12 -0.16 5.00
N ASN A 16 2.22 -0.71 5.51
CA ASN A 16 2.22 -1.82 6.48
C ASN A 16 1.53 -1.50 7.81
N ILE A 17 1.40 -0.21 8.16
CA ILE A 17 0.72 0.21 9.40
C ILE A 17 -0.80 0.04 9.34
N HIS A 18 -1.36 -0.17 8.14
CA HIS A 18 -2.80 -0.30 7.94
C HIS A 18 -3.17 -1.77 7.73
N PRO A 19 -4.12 -2.31 8.53
CA PRO A 19 -4.66 -3.64 8.28
C PRO A 19 -5.46 -3.65 6.96
N GLY A 20 -5.41 -4.77 6.24
CA GLY A 20 -6.16 -4.93 4.99
C GLY A 20 -6.03 -6.35 4.45
N GLU A 21 -7.01 -7.20 4.75
CA GLU A 21 -6.94 -8.62 4.39
C GLU A 21 -7.48 -8.89 2.98
N SER A 22 -8.34 -8.02 2.45
CA SER A 22 -8.88 -8.07 1.09
C SER A 22 -8.28 -6.98 0.19
N TRP A 23 -8.38 -7.17 -1.12
CA TRP A 23 -8.02 -6.17 -2.12
C TRP A 23 -8.81 -4.86 -1.92
N ALA A 24 -10.10 -4.95 -1.62
CA ALA A 24 -10.94 -3.79 -1.37
C ALA A 24 -10.43 -2.92 -0.21
N GLU A 25 -10.04 -3.54 0.91
CA GLU A 25 -9.46 -2.83 2.06
C GLU A 25 -8.08 -2.23 1.73
N VAL A 26 -7.25 -2.96 0.97
CA VAL A 26 -5.96 -2.44 0.50
C VAL A 26 -6.16 -1.18 -0.36
N ARG A 27 -7.10 -1.22 -1.32
CA ARG A 27 -7.46 -0.07 -2.16
C ARG A 27 -7.98 1.11 -1.34
N GLU A 28 -8.87 0.85 -0.38
CA GLU A 28 -9.38 1.87 0.52
C GLU A 28 -8.25 2.54 1.32
N ASN A 29 -7.33 1.75 1.87
CA ASN A 29 -6.19 2.28 2.62
C ASN A 29 -5.29 3.18 1.75
N LEU A 30 -5.02 2.78 0.50
CA LEU A 30 -4.26 3.62 -0.43
C LEU A 30 -4.98 4.96 -0.67
N GLN A 31 -6.28 4.93 -0.93
CA GLN A 31 -7.07 6.12 -1.19
C GLN A 31 -7.19 7.03 0.05
N ARG A 32 -7.39 6.43 1.23
CA ARG A 32 -7.63 7.16 2.48
C ARG A 32 -6.36 7.76 3.08
N PHE A 33 -5.22 7.09 2.95
CA PHE A 33 -4.00 7.47 3.66
C PHE A 33 -2.86 7.89 2.73
N VAL A 34 -2.64 7.18 1.62
CA VAL A 34 -1.47 7.45 0.76
C VAL A 34 -1.70 8.67 -0.11
N VAL A 35 -2.86 8.76 -0.78
CA VAL A 35 -3.19 9.89 -1.67
C VAL A 35 -3.13 11.24 -0.91
N PRO A 36 -3.75 11.41 0.27
CA PRO A 36 -3.70 12.69 0.97
C PRO A 36 -2.31 13.03 1.53
N VAL A 37 -1.44 12.02 1.76
CA VAL A 37 -0.05 12.28 2.15
C VAL A 37 0.73 12.78 0.94
N LYS A 38 0.60 12.12 -0.22
CA LYS A 38 1.21 12.58 -1.46
C LYS A 38 0.86 14.04 -1.73
N GLU A 39 -0.42 14.40 -1.70
CA GLU A 39 -0.89 15.77 -1.95
C GLU A 39 -0.21 16.81 -1.04
N ARG A 40 0.08 16.45 0.22
CA ARG A 40 0.70 17.37 1.18
C ARG A 40 2.22 17.48 1.05
N VAL A 41 2.90 16.40 0.63
CA VAL A 41 4.37 16.33 0.70
C VAL A 41 5.05 16.28 -0.67
N CYS A 42 4.33 15.84 -1.71
CA CYS A 42 4.85 15.52 -3.04
C CYS A 42 3.75 15.60 -4.13
N ALA A 43 2.96 16.69 -4.16
CA ALA A 43 1.83 16.84 -5.09
C ALA A 43 2.23 16.74 -6.57
N ASP A 44 3.35 17.37 -6.94
CA ASP A 44 3.74 17.58 -8.35
C ASP A 44 4.69 16.49 -8.91
N ARG A 45 4.84 15.35 -8.22
CA ARG A 45 5.79 14.30 -8.62
C ARG A 45 5.27 12.91 -8.25
N PRO A 46 5.69 11.86 -9.01
CA PRO A 46 5.37 10.48 -8.68
C PRO A 46 5.81 10.12 -7.27
N PHE A 47 4.96 9.40 -6.55
CA PHE A 47 5.18 9.07 -5.14
C PHE A 47 5.15 7.55 -4.93
N GLY A 48 6.19 7.03 -4.30
CA GLY A 48 6.35 5.58 -4.16
C GLY A 48 5.49 5.02 -3.04
N VAL A 49 5.07 3.77 -3.20
CA VAL A 49 4.27 3.04 -2.21
C VAL A 49 5.00 1.74 -1.86
N GLY A 50 5.20 1.54 -0.56
CA GLY A 50 5.50 0.21 0.00
C GLY A 50 4.17 -0.50 0.23
N LEU A 51 3.76 -1.35 -0.70
CA LEU A 51 2.44 -1.98 -0.70
C LEU A 51 2.42 -3.16 0.28
N ARG A 52 1.37 -3.24 1.10
CA ARG A 52 1.06 -4.42 1.91
C ARG A 52 0.06 -5.28 1.14
N LEU A 53 0.38 -6.56 0.92
CA LEU A 53 -0.53 -7.53 0.33
C LEU A 53 -0.61 -8.78 1.22
N SER A 54 -1.81 -9.10 1.69
CA SER A 54 -2.12 -10.40 2.30
C SER A 54 -2.20 -11.48 1.20
N GLY A 55 -2.13 -12.75 1.59
CA GLY A 55 -2.40 -13.86 0.66
C GLY A 55 -3.78 -13.78 0.02
N ARG A 56 -4.81 -13.35 0.76
CA ARG A 56 -6.17 -13.17 0.21
C ARG A 56 -6.22 -12.02 -0.79
N ALA A 57 -5.66 -10.86 -0.48
CA ALA A 57 -5.63 -9.72 -1.40
C ALA A 57 -4.83 -10.04 -2.67
N ALA A 58 -3.75 -10.81 -2.54
CA ALA A 58 -2.98 -11.30 -3.69
C ALA A 58 -3.82 -12.22 -4.58
N ALA A 59 -4.56 -13.19 -4.00
CA ALA A 59 -5.46 -14.05 -4.76
C ALA A 59 -6.59 -13.26 -5.43
N GLU A 60 -7.18 -12.28 -4.75
CA GLU A 60 -8.21 -11.41 -5.34
C GLU A 60 -7.65 -10.56 -6.50
N LEU A 61 -6.35 -10.22 -6.50
CA LEU A 61 -5.70 -9.52 -7.61
C LEU A 61 -5.42 -10.42 -8.83
N GLU A 62 -5.46 -11.75 -8.68
CA GLU A 62 -5.35 -12.69 -9.80
C GLU A 62 -6.66 -12.81 -10.60
N GLU A 63 -7.79 -12.36 -10.03
CA GLU A 63 -9.07 -12.34 -10.72
C GLU A 63 -9.05 -11.43 -11.96
N PRO A 64 -9.74 -11.80 -13.06
CA PRO A 64 -9.72 -11.02 -14.29
C PRO A 64 -10.09 -9.55 -14.08
N GLY A 65 -9.17 -8.65 -14.43
CA GLY A 65 -9.36 -7.20 -14.37
C GLY A 65 -8.92 -6.53 -13.08
N ALA A 66 -8.79 -7.26 -11.96
CA ALA A 66 -8.45 -6.66 -10.66
C ALA A 66 -7.06 -5.98 -10.65
N LEU A 67 -6.06 -6.63 -11.24
CA LEU A 67 -4.72 -6.04 -11.38
C LEU A 67 -4.71 -4.80 -12.29
N GLU A 68 -5.53 -4.78 -13.34
CA GLU A 68 -5.65 -3.62 -14.22
C GLU A 68 -6.34 -2.44 -13.52
N GLU A 69 -7.34 -2.71 -12.68
CA GLU A 69 -7.93 -1.69 -11.80
C GLU A 69 -6.89 -1.10 -10.83
N LEU A 70 -6.04 -1.93 -10.22
CA LEU A 70 -4.95 -1.47 -9.36
C LEU A 70 -3.98 -0.57 -10.15
N LYS A 71 -3.53 -1.00 -11.33
CA LYS A 71 -2.63 -0.21 -12.18
C LYS A 71 -3.26 1.12 -12.58
N ALA A 72 -4.53 1.12 -12.99
CA ALA A 72 -5.26 2.32 -13.35
C ALA A 72 -5.40 3.29 -12.17
N PHE A 73 -5.70 2.78 -10.97
CA PHE A 73 -5.77 3.58 -9.76
C PHE A 73 -4.43 4.23 -9.40
N LEU A 74 -3.32 3.45 -9.46
CA LEU A 74 -1.98 3.96 -9.19
C LEU A 74 -1.59 5.05 -10.19
N ALA A 75 -1.85 4.83 -11.48
CA ALA A 75 -1.58 5.81 -12.54
C ALA A 75 -2.40 7.09 -12.34
N ALA A 76 -3.70 6.99 -12.07
CA ALA A 76 -4.58 8.13 -11.82
C ALA A 76 -4.16 8.95 -10.58
N SER A 77 -3.55 8.30 -9.59
CA SER A 77 -3.04 8.94 -8.38
C SER A 77 -1.58 9.40 -8.49
N ASP A 78 -0.92 9.13 -9.63
CA ASP A 78 0.51 9.33 -9.86
C ASP A 78 1.35 8.72 -8.70
N LEU A 79 1.03 7.45 -8.44
CA LEU A 79 1.67 6.55 -7.50
C LEU A 79 2.37 5.41 -8.27
N TYR A 80 3.42 4.85 -7.67
CA TYR A 80 4.03 3.62 -8.16
C TYR A 80 4.39 2.70 -7.00
N VAL A 81 4.33 1.40 -7.23
CA VAL A 81 4.78 0.41 -6.23
C VAL A 81 6.30 0.35 -6.27
N PHE A 82 6.94 0.70 -5.16
CA PHE A 82 8.40 0.63 -5.01
C PHE A 82 8.84 -0.68 -4.36
N THR A 83 8.12 -1.09 -3.31
CA THR A 83 8.33 -2.36 -2.62
C THR A 83 6.99 -3.02 -2.32
N ILE A 84 7.01 -4.35 -2.17
CA ILE A 84 5.85 -5.13 -1.75
C ILE A 84 6.24 -5.91 -0.51
N ASN A 85 5.47 -5.77 0.55
CA ASN A 85 5.47 -6.67 1.70
C ASN A 85 4.32 -7.65 1.51
N GLY A 86 4.66 -8.84 1.01
CA GLY A 86 3.74 -9.96 0.94
C GLY A 86 3.71 -10.69 2.27
N PHE A 87 2.52 -10.88 2.85
CA PHE A 87 2.32 -11.70 4.03
C PHE A 87 1.69 -13.04 3.59
N PRO A 88 2.51 -14.10 3.42
CA PRO A 88 2.02 -15.39 2.96
C PRO A 88 1.17 -16.08 4.03
N HIS A 89 0.08 -16.69 3.58
CA HIS A 89 -0.73 -17.74 4.21
C HIS A 89 -1.08 -17.61 5.71
N GLY A 90 -2.39 -17.42 5.94
CA GLY A 90 -3.03 -17.53 7.26
C GLY A 90 -3.52 -16.19 7.77
N SER A 91 -4.70 -16.20 8.41
CA SER A 91 -5.26 -15.01 9.05
C SER A 91 -4.24 -14.46 10.06
N PHE A 92 -3.81 -13.21 9.89
CA PHE A 92 -3.01 -12.53 10.91
C PHE A 92 -3.79 -12.41 12.24
N HIS A 93 -5.11 -12.66 12.21
CA HIS A 93 -6.02 -12.67 13.35
C HIS A 93 -6.79 -13.99 13.39
N GLY A 94 -6.39 -14.88 14.29
CA GLY A 94 -7.07 -16.17 14.50
C GLY A 94 -6.28 -17.14 15.37
N THR A 95 -4.94 -17.05 15.33
CA THR A 95 -4.09 -17.69 16.32
C THR A 95 -3.67 -16.62 17.32
N ARG A 96 -3.98 -16.83 18.60
CA ARG A 96 -3.66 -15.93 19.71
C ARG A 96 -2.14 -15.80 19.86
N VAL A 97 -1.49 -14.95 19.07
CA VAL A 97 -0.04 -14.70 19.17
C VAL A 97 0.18 -13.42 19.98
N LYS A 98 0.30 -13.62 21.30
CA LYS A 98 0.82 -12.70 22.33
C LYS A 98 0.00 -11.41 22.63
N GLU A 99 -0.96 -11.55 23.53
CA GLU A 99 -1.58 -10.44 24.29
C GLU A 99 -0.70 -9.90 25.44
N ASN A 100 0.61 -9.74 25.27
CA ASN A 100 1.46 -9.12 26.30
C ASN A 100 2.59 -8.32 25.67
N VAL A 101 2.24 -7.20 25.05
CA VAL A 101 3.20 -6.12 24.80
C VAL A 101 2.62 -4.82 25.36
N TYR A 102 2.62 -4.74 26.69
CA TYR A 102 2.73 -3.53 27.48
C TYR A 102 3.85 -3.75 28.49
#